data_AF-A0A377I7Q6-F1
#
_entry.id   AF-A0A377I7Q6-F1
#
_cell.length_a   1.000
_cell.length_b   1.000
_cell.length_c   1.000
_cell.angle_alpha   90.00
_cell.angle_beta   90.00
_cell.angle_gamma   90.00
#
_symmetry.space_group_name_H-M   'P 1'
#
loop_
_entity.id
_entity.type
_entity.pdbx_description
1 polymer ?
#
loop_
_entity_poly.entity_id
_entity_poly.type
_entity_poly.pdbx_seq_one_letter_code
_entity_poly.pdbx_strand_id
1 'polypeptide(L)' 'MRGKFQLIDNFEEMKAILAKQTHYFEQHQTPPWQLSDAPESYIQSECRGIIGFKIVIEQCD' A
#
# COMPACT_ATOMS: atom_id res chain seq x y z
N MET A 1 -20.18 9.40 2.01
CA MET A 1 -18.74 9.42 2.40
C MET A 1 -18.06 10.70 1.97
N ARG A 2 -17.67 11.52 2.95
CA ARG A 2 -16.85 12.72 2.80
C ARG A 2 -15.62 12.62 3.71
N GLY A 3 -14.51 13.22 3.29
CA GLY A 3 -13.28 13.16 4.07
C GLY A 3 -12.16 14.06 3.56
N LYS A 4 -11.11 14.21 4.37
CA LYS A 4 -9.93 15.03 4.04
C LYS A 4 -8.89 14.22 3.28
N PHE A 5 -8.46 14.77 2.15
CA PHE A 5 -7.38 14.22 1.35
C PHE A 5 -6.01 14.55 1.95
N GLN A 6 -5.11 13.58 1.93
CA GLN A 6 -3.69 13.74 2.30
C GLN A 6 -2.83 12.90 1.36
N LEU A 7 -1.74 13.50 0.84
CA LEU A 7 -0.71 12.74 0.14
C LEU A 7 0.09 11.89 1.14
N ILE A 8 0.58 10.75 0.66
CA ILE A 8 1.54 9.92 1.39
C ILE A 8 2.90 10.16 0.73
N ASP A 9 3.81 10.81 1.46
CA ASP A 9 5.16 11.15 1.02
C ASP A 9 6.25 10.34 1.75
N ASN A 10 5.86 9.55 2.75
CA ASN A 10 6.75 8.67 3.49
C ASN A 10 6.85 7.28 2.82
N PHE A 11 8.06 6.90 2.43
CA PHE A 11 8.32 5.61 1.77
C PHE A 11 7.93 4.39 2.63
N GLU A 12 8.21 4.42 3.94
CA GLU A 12 7.88 3.30 4.83
C GLU A 12 6.37 3.17 5.06
N GLU A 13 5.63 4.29 5.16
CA GLU A 13 4.16 4.29 5.21
C GLU A 13 3.60 3.66 3.93
N MET A 14 4.14 4.04 2.77
CA MET A 14 3.75 3.50 1.48
C MET A 14 4.01 1.99 1.37
N LYS A 15 5.21 1.54 1.77
CA LYS A 15 5.58 0.12 1.79
C LYS A 15 4.69 -0.70 2.74
N ALA A 16 4.35 -0.15 3.91
CA ALA A 16 3.45 -0.80 4.86
C ALA A 16 2.03 -0.95 4.31
N ILE A 17 1.52 0.05 3.59
CA ILE A 17 0.21 -0.02 2.93
C ILE A 17 0.21 -1.10 1.85
N LEU A 18 1.25 -1.16 1.01
CA LEU A 18 1.39 -2.19 -0.01
C LEU A 18 1.44 -3.58 0.64
N ALA A 19 2.23 -3.77 1.70
CA ALA A 19 2.31 -5.06 2.40
C ALA A 19 0.94 -5.51 2.92
N LYS A 20 0.16 -4.58 3.50
CA LYS A 20 -1.19 -4.87 3.98
C LYS A 20 -2.15 -5.23 2.85
N GLN A 21 -2.09 -4.52 1.72
CA GLN A 21 -2.91 -4.81 0.54
C GLN A 21 -2.54 -6.16 -0.07
N THR A 22 -1.24 -6.40 -0.30
CA THR A 22 -0.72 -7.68 -0.79
C THR A 22 -1.19 -8.83 0.10
N HIS A 23 -1.02 -8.73 1.42
CA HIS A 23 -1.49 -9.75 2.35
C HIS A 23 -2.99 -10.03 2.20
N TYR A 24 -3.82 -8.98 2.08
CA TYR A 24 -5.27 -9.14 1.95
C TYR A 24 -5.69 -9.75 0.61
N PHE A 25 -5.08 -9.35 -0.51
CA PHE A 25 -5.47 -9.82 -1.84
C PHE A 25 -4.86 -11.17 -2.22
N GLU A 26 -3.67 -11.51 -1.70
CA GLU A 26 -2.97 -12.76 -1.98
C GLU A 26 -3.33 -13.89 -0.99
N GLN A 27 -4.13 -13.62 0.05
CA GLN A 27 -4.44 -14.57 1.13
C GLN A 27 -5.01 -15.93 0.66
N HIS A 28 -5.56 -16.00 -0.56
CA HIS A 28 -6.14 -17.21 -1.14
C HIS A 28 -5.22 -17.94 -2.12
N GLN A 29 -4.03 -17.40 -2.42
CA GLN A 29 -3.04 -18.09 -3.26
C GLN A 29 -2.22 -19.10 -2.47
N THR A 30 -1.60 -20.05 -3.17
CA THR A 30 -0.73 -21.08 -2.57
C THR A 30 0.58 -21.23 -3.37
N PRO A 31 1.73 -20.75 -2.84
CA PRO A 31 1.86 -19.93 -1.64
C PRO A 31 1.34 -18.49 -1.86
N PRO A 32 0.90 -17.78 -0.79
CA PRO A 32 0.55 -16.37 -0.89
C PRO A 32 1.79 -15.54 -1.15
N TRP A 33 1.76 -14.72 -2.19
CA TRP A 33 2.88 -13.83 -2.52
C TRP A 33 3.02 -12.71 -1.49
N GLN A 34 4.25 -12.34 -1.15
CA GLN A 34 4.63 -11.30 -0.20
C GLN A 34 5.66 -10.36 -0.84
N LEU A 35 5.75 -9.11 -0.35
CA LEU A 35 6.76 -8.17 -0.86
C LEU A 35 8.20 -8.70 -0.72
N SER A 36 8.47 -9.52 0.30
CA SER A 36 9.78 -10.15 0.53
C SER A 36 10.14 -11.23 -0.49
N ASP A 37 9.19 -11.69 -1.31
CA ASP A 37 9.45 -12.64 -2.39
C ASP A 37 10.10 -11.96 -3.60
N ALA A 38 10.16 -10.63 -3.61
CA ALA A 38 10.88 -9.84 -4.60
C ALA A 38 12.13 -9.17 -3.99
N PRO A 39 13.16 -8.85 -4.80
CA PRO A 39 14.31 -8.07 -4.34
C PRO A 39 13.90 -6.72 -3.76
N GLU A 40 14.52 -6.30 -2.67
CA GLU A 40 14.23 -5.00 -2.02
C GLU A 40 14.37 -3.83 -3.00
N SER A 41 15.38 -3.84 -3.87
CA SER A 41 15.60 -2.82 -4.89
C SER A 41 14.46 -2.74 -5.92
N TYR A 42 13.81 -3.87 -6.21
CA TYR A 42 12.64 -3.93 -7.07
C TYR A 42 11.44 -3.24 -6.41
N ILE A 43 11.13 -3.61 -5.16
CA ILE A 43 10.04 -2.97 -4.39
C ILE A 43 10.27 -1.46 -4.24
N GLN A 44 11.50 -1.05 -3.96
CA GLN A 44 11.87 0.37 -3.90
C GLN A 44 11.61 1.10 -5.23
N SER A 45 11.86 0.44 -6.36
CA SER A 45 11.60 1.01 -7.68
C SER A 45 10.11 1.16 -7.96
N GLU A 46 9.32 0.13 -7.69
CA GLU A 46 7.87 0.17 -7.85
C GLU A 46 7.25 1.27 -7.00
N CYS A 47 7.65 1.40 -5.73
CA CYS A 47 7.17 2.47 -4.84
C CYS A 47 7.48 3.89 -5.38
N ARG A 48 8.57 4.10 -6.11
CA ARG A 48 8.87 5.40 -6.74
C ARG A 48 7.98 5.70 -7.94
N GLY A 49 7.39 4.68 -8.56
CA GLY A 49 6.54 4.80 -9.75
C GLY A 49 5.08 5.14 -9.44
N ILE A 50 4.69 5.16 -8.16
CA ILE A 50 3.32 5.40 -7.71
C ILE A 50 3.25 6.54 -6.70
N ILE A 51 2.07 7.15 -6.56
CA ILE A 51 1.76 8.15 -5.53
C ILE A 51 0.67 7.59 -4.63
N GLY A 52 0.95 7.50 -3.34
CA GLY A 52 -0.05 7.15 -2.33
C GLY A 52 -0.85 8.37 -1.87
N PHE A 53 -2.12 8.16 -1.53
CA PHE A 53 -2.92 9.14 -0.81
C PHE A 53 -3.86 8.44 0.17
N LYS A 54 -4.32 9.17 1.18
CA LYS A 54 -5.38 8.75 2.10
C LYS A 54 -6.50 9.76 2.16
N ILE A 55 -7.71 9.26 2.37
CA ILE A 55 -8.89 10.07 2.65
C ILE A 55 -9.30 9.75 4.08
N VAL A 56 -9.11 10.69 4.99
CA VAL A 56 -9.58 10.58 6.37
C VAL A 56 -11.09 10.80 6.34
N ILE A 57 -11.86 9.73 6.55
CA ILE A 57 -13.33 9.78 6.56
C ILE A 57 -13.79 10.68 7.71
N GLU A 58 -14.52 11.73 7.39
CA GLU A 58 -15.12 12.65 8.36
C GLU A 58 -16.63 12.44 8.48
N GLN A 59 -17.27 11.93 7.43
CA GLN A 59 -18.69 11.60 7.45
C GLN A 59 -19.00 10.38 6.58
N CYS A 60 -19.66 9.40 7.20
CA CYS A 60 -20.37 8.29 6.56
C CYS A 60 -21.86 8.50 6.79
N ASP A 61 -22.41 9.43 6.04
CA ASP A 61 -23.83 9.53 5.73
C ASP A 61 -24.26 8.41 4.78
#